data_AF-A0A118DTX5-F1
#
_entry.id   AF-A0A118DTX5-F1
#
_cell.length_a   1.000
_cell.length_b   1.000
_cell.length_c   1.000
_cell.angle_alpha   90.00
_cell.angle_beta   90.00
_cell.angle_gamma   90.00
#
_symmetry.space_group_name_H-M   'P 1'
#
loop_
_entity.id
_entity.type
_entity.pdbx_description
1 polymer ?
#
loop_
_entity_poly.entity_id
_entity_poly.type
_entity_poly.pdbx_seq_one_letter_code
_entity_poly.pdbx_strand_id
1 'polypeptide(L)' 'MSAKDVGVRIRVERELREAFQGACIAENRQASDVLREFMRSFAERYGDGKQISLFADPPRRAGKQKVAAKPRSTK' A
#
# COMPACT_ATOMS: atom_id res chain seq x y z
N MET A 1 2.63 -11.82 -15.59
CA MET A 1 2.47 -10.77 -16.61
C MET A 1 3.66 -9.83 -16.48
N SER A 2 4.54 -9.80 -17.47
CA SER A 2 5.77 -9.00 -17.44
C SER A 2 5.41 -7.52 -17.35
N ALA A 3 5.59 -6.92 -16.18
CA ALA A 3 5.42 -5.48 -15.98
C ALA A 3 6.47 -4.78 -16.83
N LYS A 4 6.08 -4.34 -18.03
CA LYS A 4 6.95 -3.55 -18.91
C LYS A 4 7.33 -2.29 -18.14
N ASP A 5 8.63 -1.98 -18.08
CA ASP A 5 9.09 -0.70 -17.55
C ASP A 5 8.39 0.43 -18.32
N VAL A 6 7.57 1.22 -17.63
CA VAL A 6 6.91 2.40 -18.21
C VAL A 6 7.75 3.63 -17.85
N GLY A 7 8.13 4.43 -18.86
CA GLY A 7 8.85 5.67 -18.63
C GLY A 7 7.94 6.75 -18.06
N VAL A 8 8.34 7.37 -16.95
CA VAL A 8 7.67 8.54 -16.35
C VAL A 8 8.57 9.77 -16.52
N ARG A 9 8.03 10.88 -17.01
CA ARG A 9 8.74 12.17 -17.11
C ARG A 9 8.32 13.06 -15.93
N ILE A 10 9.20 13.23 -14.96
CA ILE A 10 8.97 14.06 -13.77
C ILE A 10 9.59 15.43 -14.00
N ARG A 11 8.83 16.51 -13.81
CA ARG A 11 9.34 17.88 -13.78
C ARG A 11 9.69 18.24 -12.34
N VAL A 12 10.91 18.67 -12.11
CA VAL A 12 11.41 19.09 -10.80
C VAL A 12 12.10 20.45 -10.94
N GLU A 13 12.22 21.14 -9.81
CA GLU A 13 12.99 22.37 -9.74
C GLU A 13 14.47 22.13 -10.06
N ARG A 14 15.13 23.14 -10.65
CA ARG A 14 16.53 23.06 -11.05
C ARG A 14 17.44 22.76 -9.87
N GLU A 15 17.23 23.44 -8.75
CA GLU A 15 18.05 23.28 -7.54
C GLU A 15 17.91 21.87 -6.95
N LEU A 16 16.69 21.33 -6.93
CA LEU A 16 16.43 19.97 -6.47
C LEU A 16 17.13 18.93 -7.35
N ARG A 17 17.11 19.13 -8.68
CA ARG A 17 17.83 18.27 -9.63
C ARG A 17 19.34 18.30 -9.35
N GLU A 18 19.91 19.48 -9.14
CA GLU A 18 21.35 19.64 -8.87
C GLU A 18 21.76 19.00 -7.56
N ALA A 19 20.98 19.22 -6.48
CA ALA A 19 21.23 18.58 -5.19
C ALA A 19 21.13 17.05 -5.25
N PHE A 20 20.10 16.52 -5.91
CA PHE A 20 19.91 15.07 -6.06
C PHE A 20 21.03 14.44 -6.91
N GLN A 21 21.42 15.11 -8.00
CA GLN A 21 22.52 14.66 -8.84
C GLN A 21 23.85 14.67 -8.07
N GLY A 22 24.10 15.72 -7.27
CA GLY A 22 25.27 15.81 -6.40
C GLY A 22 25.34 14.67 -5.39
N ALA A 23 24.22 14.34 -4.74
CA ALA A 23 24.13 13.22 -3.80
C ALA A 23 24.39 11.87 -4.49
N CYS A 24 23.81 11.63 -5.68
CA CYS A 24 24.03 10.39 -6.43
C CYS A 24 25.50 10.21 -6.84
N ILE A 25 26.17 11.30 -7.25
CA ILE A 25 27.60 11.28 -7.59
C ILE A 25 28.44 10.99 -6.35
N ALA A 26 28.12 11.62 -5.21
CA ALA A 26 28.84 11.41 -3.95
C ALA A 26 28.74 9.96 -3.45
N GLU A 27 27.58 9.33 -3.62
CA GLU A 27 27.38 7.92 -3.25
C GLU A 27 27.83 6.92 -4.33
N ASN A 28 28.29 7.40 -5.49
CA ASN A 28 28.65 6.57 -6.64
C ASN A 28 27.50 5.63 -7.10
N ARG A 29 26.25 6.11 -7.00
CA ARG A 29 25.05 5.35 -7.38
C ARG A 29 24.37 5.98 -8.59
N GLN A 30 23.78 5.16 -9.44
CA GLN A 30 22.97 5.68 -10.55
C GLN A 30 21.69 6.32 -10.01
N ALA A 31 21.39 7.53 -10.47
CA ALA A 31 20.18 8.26 -10.11
C ALA A 31 18.90 7.43 -10.33
N SER A 32 18.87 6.62 -11.38
CA SER A 32 17.78 5.68 -11.68
C SER A 32 17.57 4.63 -10.60
N ASP A 33 18.64 4.09 -10.02
CA ASP A 33 18.57 3.06 -8.98
C ASP A 33 18.07 3.65 -7.67
N VAL A 34 18.60 4.82 -7.29
CA VAL A 34 18.16 5.58 -6.12
C VAL A 34 16.69 5.94 -6.24
N LEU A 35 16.26 6.41 -7.41
CA LEU A 35 14.86 6.76 -7.65
C LEU A 35 13.94 5.54 -7.59
N ARG A 36 14.34 4.41 -8.20
CA ARG A 36 13.57 3.16 -8.15
C ARG A 36 13.44 2.63 -6.73
N GLU A 37 14.51 2.66 -5.94
CA GLU A 37 14.50 2.26 -4.53
C GLU A 37 13.61 3.17 -3.70
N PHE A 38 13.76 4.49 -3.87
CA PHE A 38 12.92 5.46 -3.18
C PHE A 38 11.44 5.27 -3.51
N MET A 39 11.09 5.09 -4.79
CA MET A 39 9.72 4.83 -5.22
C MET A 39 9.18 3.53 -4.63
N ARG A 40 9.97 2.46 -4.54
CA ARG A 40 9.57 1.21 -3.89
C ARG A 40 9.29 1.43 -2.40
N SER A 41 10.23 1.99 -1.66
CA SER A 41 10.05 2.25 -0.23
C SER A 41 8.90 3.22 0.06
N PHE A 42 8.68 4.20 -0.82
CA PHE A 42 7.55 5.10 -0.74
C PHE A 42 6.23 4.35 -1.00
N ALA A 43 6.15 3.54 -2.05
CA ALA A 43 4.98 2.72 -2.34
C ALA A 43 4.72 1.64 -1.27
N GLU A 44 5.72 1.09 -0.61
CA GLU A 44 5.53 0.18 0.53
C GLU A 44 4.96 0.94 1.74
N ARG A 45 5.47 2.15 2.00
CA ARG A 45 4.98 2.97 3.12
C ARG A 45 3.58 3.52 2.91
N TYR A 46 3.20 3.82 1.66
CA TYR A 46 1.97 4.57 1.34
C TYR A 46 0.98 3.84 0.42
N GLY A 47 1.45 2.86 -0.36
CA GLY A 47 0.66 2.08 -1.31
C GLY A 47 -0.03 0.87 -0.70
N ASP A 48 0.23 0.59 0.58
CA ASP A 48 -0.37 -0.54 1.32
C ASP A 48 -1.83 -0.31 1.73
N GLY A 49 -2.55 0.61 1.07
CA GLY A 49 -4.00 0.51 0.89
C GLY A 49 -4.86 0.19 2.12
N LYS A 50 -4.42 0.43 3.36
CA LYS A 50 -5.36 0.68 4.45
C LYS A 50 -5.87 2.07 4.19
N GLN A 51 -6.89 2.14 3.33
CA GLN A 51 -7.99 3.03 3.62
C GLN A 51 -8.44 2.68 5.05
N ILE A 52 -7.87 3.36 6.05
CA ILE A 52 -8.26 3.22 7.44
C ILE A 52 -9.71 3.74 7.50
N SER A 53 -10.65 2.79 7.57
CA SER A 53 -12.04 2.97 8.01
C SER A 53 -13.00 3.78 7.13
N LEU A 54 -13.18 3.43 5.86
CA LEU A 54 -14.38 3.88 5.11
C LEU A 54 -15.16 2.77 4.39
N PHE A 55 -14.57 1.59 4.17
CA PHE A 55 -15.27 0.38 3.69
C PHE A 55 -14.94 -0.87 4.53
N ALA A 56 -14.70 -0.69 5.84
CA ALA A 56 -14.73 -1.84 6.74
C ALA A 56 -16.20 -2.26 6.91
N ASP A 57 -16.67 -3.12 6.00
CA ASP A 57 -17.94 -3.84 6.19
C ASP A 57 -17.94 -4.43 7.61
N PRO A 58 -18.95 -4.11 8.44
CA PRO A 58 -19.05 -4.78 9.73
C PRO A 58 -19.16 -6.28 9.46
N PRO A 59 -18.44 -7.15 10.20
CA PRO A 59 -18.56 -8.58 10.00
C PRO A 59 -20.01 -8.97 10.25
N ARG A 60 -20.72 -9.28 9.15
CA ARG A 60 -22.06 -9.86 9.18
C ARG A 60 -21.91 -11.22 9.83
N ARG A 61 -22.16 -11.27 11.14
CA ARG A 61 -22.09 -12.49 11.96
C ARG A 61 -23.10 -13.52 11.43
N ALA A 62 -22.67 -14.36 10.50
CA ALA A 62 -23.40 -15.55 10.09
C ALA A 62 -23.15 -16.67 11.11
N GLY A 63 -24.04 -16.74 12.10
CA GLY A 63 -24.60 -17.97 12.67
C GLY A 63 -23.71 -18.91 13.48
N LYS A 64 -24.09 -19.12 14.76
CA LYS A 64 -24.44 -20.44 15.35
C LYS A 64 -24.54 -20.34 16.88
N GLN A 65 -25.76 -20.22 17.38
CA GLN A 65 -26.23 -20.61 18.73
C GLN A 65 -27.74 -20.29 18.70
N LYS A 66 -28.66 -21.24 18.84
CA LYS A 66 -28.84 -22.04 20.06
C LYS A 66 -29.39 -23.43 19.77
N VAL A 67 -28.89 -24.37 20.56
CA VAL A 67 -29.45 -25.69 20.84
C VAL A 67 -30.92 -25.57 21.24
N ALA A 68 -31.79 -26.33 20.58
CA ALA A 68 -33.18 -26.49 20.98
C ALA A 68 -33.26 -27.62 22.02
N ALA A 69 -33.34 -27.26 23.30
CA ALA A 69 -33.81 -28.14 24.36
C ALA A 69 -35.27 -27.77 24.67
N LYS A 70 -36.15 -28.77 24.56
CA LYS A 70 -37.62 -28.72 24.71
C LYS A 70 -38.03 -28.29 26.13
N PRO A 71 -39.20 -27.64 26.29
CA PRO A 71 -40.13 -28.16 27.29
C PRO A 71 -41.60 -28.21 26.82
N ARG A 72 -42.19 -29.38 27.10
CA ARG A 72 -43.54 -29.64 27.64
C ARG A 72 -44.55 -28.48 27.63
N SER A 73 -45.70 -28.69 26.96
CA SER A 73 -47.00 -28.29 27.52
C SER A 73 -48.12 -29.16 26.94
N THR A 74 -48.78 -29.88 27.85
CA THR A 74 -50.02 -30.64 27.66
C THR A 74 -51.18 -29.72 28.00
N LYS A 75 -52.16 -29.59 27.10
CA LYS A 75 -53.55 -29.35 27.45
C LYS A 75 -54.45 -29.95 26.37
#